data_AF-A0A3D2MXA7-F1
#
_entry.id   AF-A0A3D2MXA7-F1
#
_cell.length_a   1.000
_cell.length_b   1.000
_cell.length_c   1.000
_cell.angle_alpha   90.00
_cell.angle_beta   90.00
_cell.angle_gamma   90.00
#
_symmetry.space_group_name_H-M   'P 1'
#
loop_
_entity.id
_entity.type
_entity.pdbx_description
1 polymer ?
#
loop_
_entity_poly.entity_id
_entity_poly.type
_entity_poly.pdbx_seq_one_letter_code
_entity_poly.pdbx_strand_id
1 'polypeptide(L)'
;MSYQAAKASFTDEISGIREAGLWKTERVIASDQKSDITLADGSQVINMCANNYLGLANHPAVTQAASDSLQTWGFGLASVRFICGTQGIHKTLEARVSRFLGMEDTILYAACFDANTGLYETILGPDDAVISDELNHASIIDGIRLCKAARYRYRNNDMNDLEAKLQAAKDAGARRILITTDGVFSMDGTIAQLDKICDLADQYGAMVHHDDCHASGFIGAKGRGVHEYCKVMDRVDIITG
;
A
#
# COMPACT_ATOMS: atom_id res chain seq x y z
N MET A 1 -10.32 -28.75 18.17
CA MET A 1 -10.55 -29.67 17.03
C MET A 1 -9.39 -30.66 16.96
N SER A 2 -9.66 -31.93 16.63
CA SER A 2 -8.60 -32.89 16.27
C SER A 2 -8.08 -32.62 14.86
N TYR A 3 -6.92 -33.17 14.49
CA TYR A 3 -6.40 -33.10 13.12
C TYR A 3 -7.45 -33.55 12.08
N GLN A 4 -8.14 -34.66 12.34
CA GLN A 4 -9.15 -35.18 11.41
C GLN A 4 -10.38 -34.26 11.31
N ALA A 5 -10.83 -33.70 12.43
CA ALA A 5 -11.95 -32.75 12.43
C ALA A 5 -11.60 -31.46 11.67
N ALA A 6 -10.38 -30.93 11.84
CA ALA A 6 -9.93 -29.74 11.11
C ALA A 6 -9.80 -30.01 9.60
N LYS A 7 -9.24 -31.16 9.21
CA LYS A 7 -9.15 -31.55 7.81
C LYS A 7 -10.54 -31.68 7.15
N ALA A 8 -11.50 -32.28 7.85
CA ALA A 8 -12.88 -32.38 7.38
C ALA A 8 -13.49 -30.98 7.19
N SER A 9 -13.38 -30.10 8.19
CA SER A 9 -13.86 -28.71 8.12
C SER A 9 -13.29 -27.97 6.89
N PHE A 10 -11.98 -28.04 6.66
CA PHE A 10 -11.37 -27.37 5.50
C PHE A 10 -11.83 -27.98 4.17
N THR A 11 -12.11 -29.28 4.12
CA THR A 11 -12.63 -29.92 2.91
C THR A 11 -14.03 -29.41 2.59
N ASP A 12 -14.88 -29.28 3.61
CA ASP A 12 -16.23 -28.76 3.47
C ASP A 12 -16.20 -27.27 3.07
N GLU A 13 -15.35 -26.46 3.71
CA GLU A 13 -15.14 -25.05 3.36
C GLU A 13 -14.67 -24.88 1.91
N ILE A 14 -13.68 -25.67 1.46
CA ILE A 14 -13.21 -25.64 0.06
C ILE A 14 -14.31 -26.05 -0.90
N SER A 15 -15.12 -27.04 -0.54
CA SER A 15 -16.25 -27.49 -1.37
C SER A 15 -17.28 -26.37 -1.51
N GLY A 16 -17.62 -25.70 -0.41
CA GLY A 16 -18.50 -24.53 -0.42
C GLY A 16 -17.96 -23.38 -1.29
N ILE A 17 -16.66 -23.08 -1.24
CA ILE A 17 -16.03 -22.06 -2.09
C ILE A 17 -16.17 -22.42 -3.59
N ARG A 18 -16.02 -23.71 -3.93
CA ARG A 18 -16.17 -24.19 -5.32
C ARG A 18 -17.62 -24.10 -5.78
N GLU A 19 -18.56 -24.58 -4.98
CA GLU A 19 -20.00 -24.53 -5.27
C GLU A 19 -20.51 -23.10 -5.44
N ALA A 20 -19.97 -22.15 -4.66
CA ALA A 20 -20.29 -20.73 -4.76
C ALA A 20 -19.64 -20.02 -5.97
N GLY A 21 -18.78 -20.70 -6.75
CA GLY A 21 -18.04 -20.08 -7.85
C GLY A 21 -16.97 -19.08 -7.42
N LEU A 22 -16.55 -19.13 -6.15
CA LEU A 22 -15.53 -18.23 -5.58
C LEU A 22 -14.11 -18.82 -5.63
N TRP A 23 -13.98 -20.06 -6.13
CA TRP A 23 -12.68 -20.70 -6.33
C TRP A 23 -11.87 -19.95 -7.40
N LYS A 24 -10.69 -19.47 -7.01
CA LYS A 24 -9.76 -18.80 -7.91
C LYS A 24 -8.76 -19.81 -8.48
N THR A 25 -8.69 -19.91 -9.79
CA THR A 25 -7.68 -20.72 -10.49
C THR A 25 -6.60 -19.82 -11.05
N GLU A 26 -5.34 -20.16 -10.79
CA GLU A 26 -4.20 -19.43 -11.32
C GLU A 26 -3.97 -19.80 -12.79
N ARG A 27 -3.78 -18.78 -13.64
CA ARG A 27 -3.37 -18.93 -15.03
C ARG A 27 -1.86 -18.76 -15.10
N VAL A 28 -1.15 -19.81 -15.52
CA VAL A 28 0.32 -19.81 -15.55
C VAL A 28 0.82 -19.07 -16.77
N ILE A 29 1.54 -17.97 -16.55
CA ILE A 29 2.25 -17.21 -17.59
C ILE A 29 3.62 -17.87 -17.81
N ALA A 30 3.95 -18.18 -19.06
CA ALA A 30 5.19 -18.84 -19.48
C ALA A 30 6.16 -17.91 -20.24
N SER A 31 5.87 -16.60 -20.27
CA SER A 31 6.75 -15.56 -20.80
C SER A 31 7.11 -14.53 -19.72
N ASP A 32 7.97 -13.58 -20.08
CA ASP A 32 8.15 -12.34 -19.34
C ASP A 32 6.87 -11.49 -19.30
N GLN A 33 6.77 -10.60 -18.32
CA GLN A 33 5.64 -9.69 -18.13
C GLN A 33 5.68 -8.52 -19.13
N LYS A 34 4.70 -8.45 -20.02
CA LYS A 34 4.54 -7.39 -21.02
C LYS A 34 3.09 -7.36 -21.53
N SER A 35 2.80 -6.53 -22.54
CA SER A 35 1.47 -6.46 -23.13
C SER A 35 1.06 -7.76 -23.81
N ASP A 36 1.92 -8.39 -24.60
CA ASP A 36 1.66 -9.69 -25.24
C ASP A 36 2.35 -10.81 -24.48
N ILE A 37 1.59 -11.67 -23.79
CA ILE A 37 2.12 -12.76 -22.97
C ILE A 37 1.80 -14.12 -23.57
N THR A 38 2.61 -15.12 -23.21
CA THR A 38 2.35 -16.53 -23.54
C THR A 38 1.96 -17.29 -22.28
N LEU A 39 0.88 -18.07 -22.32
CA LEU A 39 0.47 -18.96 -21.23
C LEU A 39 1.13 -20.33 -21.33
N ALA A 40 1.07 -21.13 -20.26
CA ALA A 40 1.69 -22.46 -20.22
C ALA A 40 1.15 -23.46 -21.25
N ASP A 41 -0.05 -23.25 -21.77
CA ASP A 41 -0.64 -24.03 -22.87
C ASP A 41 -0.15 -23.58 -24.26
N GLY A 42 0.71 -22.57 -24.33
CA GLY A 42 1.26 -21.99 -25.56
C GLY A 42 0.39 -20.90 -26.18
N SER A 43 -0.79 -20.58 -25.61
CA SER A 43 -1.64 -19.51 -26.11
C SER A 43 -1.00 -18.12 -25.94
N GLN A 44 -1.19 -17.25 -26.93
CA GLN A 44 -0.74 -15.86 -26.90
C GLN A 44 -1.93 -14.95 -26.64
N VAL A 45 -1.83 -14.09 -25.63
CA VAL A 45 -2.91 -13.21 -25.19
C VAL A 45 -2.39 -11.83 -24.85
N ILE A 46 -3.27 -10.83 -24.92
CA ILE A 46 -2.98 -9.47 -24.48
C ILE A 46 -3.30 -9.36 -22.99
N ASN A 47 -2.30 -8.97 -22.18
CA ASN A 47 -2.44 -8.76 -20.76
C ASN A 47 -2.98 -7.35 -20.44
N MET A 48 -4.22 -7.31 -19.99
CA MET A 48 -4.94 -6.08 -19.61
C MET A 48 -5.24 -6.02 -18.11
N CYS A 49 -4.56 -6.83 -17.28
CA CYS A 49 -4.80 -6.89 -15.84
C CYS A 49 -3.49 -6.98 -15.03
N ALA A 50 -2.41 -6.37 -15.52
CA ALA A 50 -1.16 -6.20 -14.77
C ALA A 50 -1.04 -4.77 -14.24
N ASN A 51 -0.42 -4.63 -13.07
CA ASN A 51 -0.03 -3.33 -12.49
C ASN A 51 1.28 -2.79 -13.11
N ASN A 52 1.61 -3.19 -14.34
CA ASN A 52 2.83 -2.77 -15.06
C ASN A 52 2.57 -1.49 -15.86
N TYR A 53 2.08 -0.44 -15.19
CA TYR A 53 1.53 0.77 -15.82
C TYR A 53 2.47 1.44 -16.82
N LEU A 54 3.77 1.47 -16.49
CA LEU A 54 4.82 2.11 -17.30
C LEU A 54 5.59 1.12 -18.19
N GLY A 55 5.26 -0.17 -18.17
CA GLY A 55 5.98 -1.19 -18.94
C GLY A 55 7.40 -1.48 -18.43
N LEU A 56 7.71 -1.14 -17.16
CA LEU A 56 9.07 -1.21 -16.63
C LEU A 56 9.49 -2.60 -16.14
N ALA A 57 8.55 -3.53 -15.95
CA ALA A 57 8.82 -4.86 -15.38
C ALA A 57 9.96 -5.64 -16.08
N ASN A 58 10.12 -5.45 -17.39
CA ASN A 58 11.19 -6.06 -18.20
C ASN A 58 11.93 -5.04 -19.06
N HIS A 59 11.98 -3.78 -18.63
CA HIS A 59 12.70 -2.75 -19.36
C HIS A 59 14.22 -3.08 -19.35
N PRO A 60 14.92 -3.06 -20.50
CA PRO A 60 16.31 -3.52 -20.59
C PRO A 60 17.27 -2.87 -19.59
N ALA A 61 17.09 -1.57 -19.33
CA ALA A 61 17.90 -0.85 -18.34
C ALA A 61 17.66 -1.32 -16.88
N VAL A 62 16.44 -1.73 -16.55
CA VAL A 62 16.10 -2.25 -15.22
C VAL A 62 16.70 -3.65 -15.05
N THR A 63 16.57 -4.50 -16.06
CA THR A 63 17.17 -5.84 -16.08
C THR A 63 18.70 -5.77 -15.95
N GLN A 64 19.35 -4.86 -16.68
CA GLN A 64 20.80 -4.68 -16.59
C GLN A 64 21.22 -4.22 -15.19
N ALA A 65 20.53 -3.22 -14.61
CA ALA A 65 20.83 -2.73 -13.27
C ALA A 65 20.68 -3.82 -12.20
N ALA A 66 19.70 -4.72 -12.34
CA ALA A 66 19.54 -5.87 -11.46
C ALA A 66 20.72 -6.85 -11.59
N SER A 67 21.14 -7.17 -12.82
CA SER A 67 22.29 -8.05 -13.10
C SER A 67 23.59 -7.49 -12.50
N ASP A 68 23.87 -6.21 -12.72
CA ASP A 68 25.07 -5.53 -12.19
C ASP A 68 25.07 -5.48 -10.66
N SER A 69 23.88 -5.33 -10.06
CA SER A 69 23.71 -5.32 -8.61
C SER A 69 24.06 -6.66 -7.98
N LEU A 70 23.72 -7.78 -8.62
CA LEU A 70 24.08 -9.12 -8.13
C LEU A 70 25.60 -9.32 -8.04
N GLN A 71 26.34 -8.82 -9.04
CA GLN A 71 27.81 -8.89 -9.04
C GLN A 71 28.44 -8.01 -7.95
N THR A 72 27.80 -6.87 -7.64
CA THR A 72 28.34 -5.89 -6.69
C THR A 72 27.97 -6.20 -5.24
N TRP A 73 26.73 -6.60 -5.00
CA TRP A 73 26.14 -6.67 -3.66
C TRP A 73 25.83 -8.10 -3.19
N GLY A 74 25.91 -9.08 -4.08
CA GLY A 74 25.50 -10.47 -3.82
C GLY A 74 23.99 -10.68 -3.93
N PHE A 75 23.56 -11.92 -3.70
CA PHE A 75 22.15 -12.32 -3.87
C PHE A 75 21.24 -11.93 -2.70
N GLY A 76 21.71 -12.07 -1.46
CA GLY A 76 20.89 -11.81 -0.28
C GLY A 76 21.72 -11.55 0.97
N LEU A 77 21.09 -10.94 1.97
CA LEU A 77 21.78 -10.49 3.19
C LEU A 77 21.64 -11.43 4.38
N ALA A 78 20.65 -12.34 4.36
CA ALA A 78 20.36 -13.28 5.45
C ALA A 78 20.28 -12.60 6.84
N SER A 79 19.82 -11.35 6.91
CA SER A 79 19.81 -10.53 8.13
C SER A 79 18.82 -9.37 8.03
N VAL A 80 18.36 -8.88 9.18
CA VAL A 80 17.57 -7.66 9.30
C VAL A 80 18.46 -6.41 9.23
N ARG A 81 17.85 -5.26 8.95
CA ARG A 81 18.54 -3.98 8.72
C ARG A 81 19.56 -3.61 9.80
N PHE A 82 19.20 -3.72 11.08
CA PHE A 82 20.02 -3.21 12.18
C PHE A 82 21.21 -4.10 12.59
N ILE A 83 21.22 -5.38 12.20
CA ILE A 83 22.30 -6.31 12.56
C ILE A 83 23.40 -6.26 11.52
N CYS A 84 23.14 -6.79 10.32
CA CYS A 84 24.07 -6.77 9.19
C CYS A 84 23.34 -6.77 7.84
N GLY A 85 22.07 -6.38 7.82
CA GLY A 85 21.22 -6.32 6.62
C GLY A 85 21.15 -4.95 5.95
N THR A 86 22.06 -4.02 6.24
CA THR A 86 22.07 -2.70 5.58
C THR A 86 23.34 -2.53 4.74
N GLN A 87 23.17 -2.51 3.41
CA GLN A 87 24.21 -2.14 2.45
C GLN A 87 24.02 -0.70 1.94
N GLY A 88 25.07 -0.12 1.33
CA GLY A 88 25.02 1.24 0.78
C GLY A 88 23.90 1.48 -0.24
N ILE A 89 23.53 0.45 -1.02
CA ILE A 89 22.41 0.54 -1.97
C ILE A 89 21.05 0.78 -1.31
N HIS A 90 20.83 0.31 -0.07
CA HIS A 90 19.60 0.56 0.69
C HIS A 90 19.44 2.04 1.02
N LYS A 91 20.49 2.65 1.60
CA LYS A 91 20.49 4.08 1.91
C LYS A 91 20.41 4.94 0.65
N THR A 92 21.01 4.47 -0.46
CA THR A 92 20.90 5.14 -1.76
C THR A 92 19.47 5.14 -2.29
N LEU A 93 18.76 4.00 -2.19
CA LEU A 93 17.37 3.89 -2.60
C LEU A 93 16.48 4.78 -1.71
N GLU A 94 16.61 4.69 -0.38
CA GLU A 94 15.86 5.54 0.56
C GLU A 94 16.00 7.02 0.20
N ALA A 95 17.23 7.52 0.09
CA ALA A 95 17.47 8.92 -0.26
C ALA A 95 16.96 9.32 -1.66
N ARG A 96 16.87 8.38 -2.61
CA ARG A 96 16.27 8.64 -3.94
C ARG A 96 14.76 8.73 -3.83
N VAL A 97 14.12 7.85 -3.06
CA VAL A 97 12.68 7.87 -2.83
C VAL A 97 12.26 9.15 -2.10
N SER A 98 12.97 9.57 -1.04
CA SER A 98 12.64 10.80 -0.32
C SER A 98 12.71 12.03 -1.25
N ARG A 99 13.77 12.14 -2.07
CA ARG A 99 13.87 13.21 -3.07
C ARG A 99 12.78 13.16 -4.15
N PHE A 100 12.39 11.96 -4.57
CA PHE A 100 11.36 11.77 -5.59
C PHE A 100 10.00 12.25 -5.06
N LEU A 101 9.59 11.75 -3.89
CA LEU A 101 8.31 12.04 -3.26
C LEU A 101 8.25 13.41 -2.58
N GLY A 102 9.39 14.05 -2.32
CA GLY A 102 9.47 15.32 -1.60
C GLY A 102 9.39 15.19 -0.08
N MET A 103 9.78 14.04 0.46
CA MET A 103 9.77 13.74 1.90
C MET A 103 11.17 13.88 2.51
N GLU A 104 11.24 13.97 3.84
CA GLU A 104 12.51 14.15 4.57
C GLU A 104 13.41 12.90 4.55
N ASP A 105 12.83 11.72 4.76
CA ASP A 105 13.54 10.43 4.73
C ASP A 105 12.60 9.31 4.26
N THR A 106 13.13 8.10 4.11
CA THR A 106 12.38 6.92 3.71
C THR A 106 12.91 5.67 4.42
N ILE A 107 12.00 4.78 4.81
CA ILE A 107 12.31 3.46 5.34
C ILE A 107 11.83 2.38 4.36
N LEU A 108 12.71 1.42 4.05
CA LEU A 108 12.37 0.29 3.18
C LEU A 108 11.73 -0.86 3.94
N TYR A 109 10.65 -1.38 3.36
CA TYR A 109 10.02 -2.66 3.70
C TYR A 109 10.11 -3.61 2.49
N ALA A 110 9.85 -4.90 2.72
CA ALA A 110 9.87 -5.90 1.65
C ALA A 110 8.69 -5.73 0.67
N ALA A 111 7.55 -5.28 1.16
CA ALA A 111 6.37 -4.92 0.38
C ALA A 111 5.60 -3.79 1.10
N CYS A 112 4.78 -3.05 0.36
CA CYS A 112 3.90 -2.04 0.94
C CYS A 112 2.85 -2.63 1.90
N PHE A 113 2.54 -3.93 1.76
CA PHE A 113 1.72 -4.63 2.75
C PHE A 113 2.38 -4.58 4.14
N ASP A 114 3.67 -4.93 4.24
CA ASP A 114 4.44 -4.86 5.48
C ASP A 114 4.65 -3.41 5.97
N ALA A 115 4.83 -2.46 5.05
CA ALA A 115 4.95 -1.05 5.41
C ALA A 115 3.70 -0.55 6.13
N ASN A 116 2.52 -0.83 5.59
CA ASN A 116 1.25 -0.47 6.20
C ASN A 116 1.00 -1.22 7.52
N THR A 117 1.27 -2.53 7.58
CA THR A 117 1.03 -3.29 8.82
C THR A 117 1.95 -2.86 9.96
N GLY A 118 3.19 -2.48 9.65
CA GLY A 118 4.16 -1.96 10.63
C GLY A 118 4.02 -0.47 10.98
N LEU A 119 3.11 0.26 10.34
CA LEU A 119 2.99 1.71 10.51
C LEU A 119 2.24 2.09 11.79
N TYR A 120 0.98 1.67 11.91
CA TYR A 120 0.01 2.27 12.83
C TYR A 120 0.32 2.01 14.31
N GLU A 121 0.62 0.77 14.70
CA GLU A 121 0.94 0.43 16.10
C GLU A 121 2.24 1.07 16.60
N THR A 122 3.13 1.42 15.67
CA THR A 122 4.43 2.01 15.97
C THR A 122 4.31 3.49 16.37
N ILE A 123 3.36 4.23 15.78
CA ILE A 123 3.25 5.68 15.95
C ILE A 123 2.01 6.13 16.74
N LEU A 124 1.00 5.25 16.88
CA LEU A 124 -0.24 5.51 17.62
C LEU A 124 -0.42 4.54 18.80
N GLY A 125 -1.03 5.02 19.87
CA GLY A 125 -1.34 4.25 21.08
C GLY A 125 -2.83 4.31 21.45
N PRO A 126 -3.20 3.77 22.64
CA PRO A 126 -4.59 3.72 23.12
C PRO A 126 -5.29 5.07 23.26
N ASP A 127 -4.53 6.16 23.45
CA ASP A 127 -5.05 7.52 23.60
C ASP A 127 -5.21 8.25 22.26
N ASP A 128 -4.85 7.61 21.14
CA ASP A 128 -4.91 8.20 19.80
C ASP A 128 -6.08 7.61 18.99
N ALA A 129 -6.36 8.18 17.83
CA ALA A 129 -7.40 7.73 16.91
C ALA A 129 -6.87 7.58 15.48
N VAL A 130 -7.43 6.61 14.75
CA VAL A 130 -7.25 6.44 13.31
C VAL A 130 -8.61 6.49 12.60
N ILE A 131 -8.69 7.30 11.54
CA ILE A 131 -9.89 7.50 10.74
C ILE A 131 -9.61 6.98 9.33
N SER A 132 -10.24 5.86 8.98
CA SER A 132 -9.97 5.11 7.75
C SER A 132 -11.12 5.24 6.75
N ASP A 133 -10.79 5.41 5.48
CA ASP A 133 -11.76 5.20 4.39
C ASP A 133 -12.28 3.75 4.42
N GLU A 134 -13.51 3.53 3.99
CA GLU A 134 -14.14 2.21 3.97
C GLU A 134 -13.61 1.27 2.87
N LEU A 135 -13.03 1.81 1.80
CA LEU A 135 -12.46 1.04 0.70
C LEU A 135 -10.93 0.91 0.74
N ASN A 136 -10.30 1.34 1.84
CA ASN A 136 -8.86 1.18 2.05
C ASN A 136 -8.39 -0.26 1.81
N HIS A 137 -7.19 -0.38 1.26
CA HIS A 137 -6.58 -1.66 0.98
C HIS A 137 -6.45 -2.53 2.26
N ALA A 138 -6.48 -3.85 2.09
CA ALA A 138 -6.45 -4.81 3.20
C ALA A 138 -5.23 -4.63 4.12
N SER A 139 -4.09 -4.18 3.58
CA SER A 139 -2.87 -3.90 4.37
C SER A 139 -3.06 -2.77 5.39
N ILE A 140 -3.75 -1.69 5.01
CA ILE A 140 -4.12 -0.60 5.92
C ILE A 140 -5.03 -1.13 7.02
N ILE A 141 -6.07 -1.87 6.63
CA ILE A 141 -7.05 -2.45 7.57
C ILE A 141 -6.34 -3.36 8.58
N ASP A 142 -5.46 -4.24 8.12
CA ASP A 142 -4.74 -5.16 8.99
C ASP A 142 -3.73 -4.43 9.90
N GLY A 143 -3.04 -3.40 9.41
CA GLY A 143 -2.19 -2.55 10.25
C GLY A 143 -2.96 -1.82 11.35
N ILE A 144 -4.12 -1.25 11.01
CA ILE A 144 -5.02 -0.63 11.98
C ILE A 144 -5.50 -1.63 13.03
N ARG A 145 -5.74 -2.90 12.66
CA ARG A 145 -6.18 -3.95 13.59
C ARG A 145 -5.10 -4.35 14.60
N LEU A 146 -3.82 -4.17 14.28
CA LEU A 146 -2.71 -4.36 15.22
C LEU A 146 -2.58 -3.19 16.20
N CYS A 147 -2.98 -1.99 15.77
CA CYS A 147 -2.92 -0.78 16.58
C CYS A 147 -4.00 -0.74 17.68
N LYS A 148 -3.68 -0.08 18.81
CA LYS A 148 -4.59 0.12 19.95
C LYS A 148 -5.45 1.39 19.86
N ALA A 149 -5.18 2.25 18.88
CA ALA A 149 -5.91 3.51 18.70
C ALA A 149 -7.41 3.27 18.51
N ALA A 150 -8.22 4.26 18.90
CA ALA A 150 -9.64 4.27 18.59
C ALA A 150 -9.83 4.29 17.06
N ARG A 151 -10.73 3.46 16.54
CA ARG A 151 -10.92 3.27 15.10
C ARG A 151 -12.24 3.88 14.66
N TYR A 152 -12.16 4.79 13.70
CA TYR A 152 -13.31 5.36 13.03
C TYR A 152 -13.24 5.03 11.54
N ARG A 153 -14.38 4.73 10.94
CA ARG A 153 -14.48 4.47 9.50
C ARG A 153 -15.44 5.47 8.88
N TYR A 154 -15.04 6.13 7.79
CA TYR A 154 -15.90 7.02 7.03
C TYR A 154 -16.23 6.42 5.66
N ARG A 155 -17.35 6.84 5.07
CA ARG A 155 -17.79 6.41 3.73
C ARG A 155 -16.79 6.83 2.65
N ASN A 156 -16.65 6.02 1.62
CA ASN A 156 -15.64 6.22 0.59
C ASN A 156 -15.70 7.63 0.00
N ASN A 157 -14.59 8.36 0.11
CA ASN A 157 -14.44 9.69 -0.47
C ASN A 157 -15.52 10.71 -0.02
N ASP A 158 -16.18 10.49 1.13
CA ASP A 158 -17.23 11.36 1.70
C ASP A 158 -16.65 12.28 2.78
N MET A 159 -16.42 13.55 2.41
CA MET A 159 -15.82 14.53 3.32
C MET A 159 -16.72 14.94 4.48
N ASN A 160 -18.05 14.83 4.34
CA ASN A 160 -18.98 15.14 5.43
C ASN A 160 -18.93 14.04 6.49
N ASP A 161 -18.87 12.77 6.07
CA ASP A 161 -18.74 11.66 7.02
C ASP A 161 -17.33 11.64 7.65
N LEU A 162 -16.28 11.98 6.89
CA LEU A 162 -14.93 12.18 7.43
C LEU A 162 -14.92 13.27 8.51
N GLU A 163 -15.49 14.45 8.24
CA GLU A 163 -15.60 15.54 9.22
C GLU A 163 -16.37 15.10 10.48
N ALA A 164 -17.46 14.34 10.32
CA ALA A 164 -18.20 13.78 11.44
C ALA A 164 -17.34 12.81 12.29
N LYS A 165 -16.46 11.99 11.67
CA LYS A 165 -15.53 11.12 12.42
C LYS A 165 -14.43 11.91 13.11
N LEU A 166 -13.93 12.97 12.48
CA LEU A 166 -12.94 13.88 13.07
C LEU A 166 -13.50 14.54 14.33
N GLN A 167 -14.73 15.07 14.26
CA GLN A 167 -15.42 15.64 15.42
C GLN A 167 -15.59 14.61 16.53
N ALA A 168 -16.06 13.40 16.19
CA ALA A 168 -16.26 12.33 17.16
C ALA A 168 -14.95 11.88 17.85
N ALA A 169 -13.84 11.81 17.12
CA ALA A 169 -12.53 11.49 17.68
C ALA A 169 -12.04 12.60 18.63
N LYS A 170 -12.26 13.86 18.27
CA LYS A 170 -11.88 15.02 19.11
C LYS A 170 -12.71 15.10 20.37
N ASP A 171 -14.02 14.89 20.27
CA ASP A 171 -14.95 14.90 21.41
C ASP A 171 -14.66 13.74 22.38
N ALA A 172 -14.17 12.61 21.86
CA ALA A 172 -13.69 11.48 22.67
C ALA A 172 -12.33 11.73 23.33
N GLY A 173 -11.69 12.87 23.08
CA GLY A 173 -10.43 13.27 23.70
C GLY A 173 -9.19 12.61 23.09
N ALA A 174 -9.22 12.21 21.81
CA ALA A 174 -8.06 11.65 21.14
C ALA A 174 -6.87 12.62 21.16
N ARG A 175 -5.70 12.14 21.63
CA ARG A 175 -4.46 12.91 21.73
C ARG A 175 -3.87 13.22 20.35
N ARG A 176 -3.85 12.23 19.46
CA ARG A 176 -3.48 12.36 18.05
C ARG A 176 -4.53 11.70 17.18
N ILE A 177 -4.75 12.25 16.00
CA ILE A 177 -5.68 11.72 15.01
C ILE A 177 -4.89 11.52 13.71
N LEU A 178 -4.98 10.33 13.13
CA LEU A 178 -4.43 10.03 11.80
C LEU A 178 -5.57 9.72 10.84
N ILE A 179 -5.71 10.51 9.78
CA ILE A 179 -6.56 10.17 8.63
C ILE A 179 -5.74 9.27 7.71
N THR A 180 -6.33 8.17 7.26
CA THR A 180 -5.67 7.21 6.36
C THR A 180 -6.58 6.83 5.20
N THR A 181 -6.06 6.95 3.98
CA THR A 181 -6.78 6.63 2.74
C THR A 181 -5.85 5.98 1.71
N ASP A 182 -6.36 5.12 0.82
CA ASP A 182 -5.70 4.88 -0.47
C ASP A 182 -5.65 6.23 -1.24
N GLY A 183 -4.59 6.47 -1.99
CA GLY A 183 -4.49 7.60 -2.92
C GLY A 183 -5.34 7.36 -4.17
N VAL A 184 -5.22 6.14 -4.73
CA VAL A 184 -6.07 5.65 -5.83
C VAL A 184 -6.67 4.31 -5.40
N PHE A 185 -7.99 4.23 -5.36
CA PHE A 185 -8.70 3.05 -4.93
C PHE A 185 -8.60 1.94 -6.01
N SER A 186 -7.97 0.82 -5.65
CA SER A 186 -7.53 -0.23 -6.59
C SER A 186 -8.63 -0.88 -7.43
N MET A 187 -9.86 -0.96 -6.91
CA MET A 187 -10.96 -1.69 -7.55
C MET A 187 -11.88 -0.83 -8.42
N ASP A 188 -11.87 0.50 -8.26
CA ASP A 188 -12.74 1.43 -9.00
C ASP A 188 -11.97 2.49 -9.79
N GLY A 189 -10.68 2.73 -9.49
CA GLY A 189 -9.84 3.73 -10.13
C GLY A 189 -10.13 5.17 -9.69
N THR A 190 -10.89 5.36 -8.60
CA THR A 190 -11.18 6.68 -8.05
C THR A 190 -9.94 7.25 -7.36
N ILE A 191 -9.67 8.55 -7.57
CA ILE A 191 -8.60 9.27 -6.85
C ILE A 191 -9.21 9.90 -5.59
N ALA A 192 -8.54 9.74 -4.45
CA ALA A 192 -8.95 10.37 -3.20
C ALA A 192 -8.89 11.91 -3.30
N GLN A 193 -9.83 12.58 -2.63
CA GLN A 193 -9.87 14.05 -2.53
C GLN A 193 -8.85 14.56 -1.50
N LEU A 194 -7.56 14.27 -1.75
CA LEU A 194 -6.48 14.50 -0.79
C LEU A 194 -6.32 15.98 -0.40
N ASP A 195 -6.66 16.90 -1.31
CA ASP A 195 -6.75 18.34 -1.03
C ASP A 195 -7.76 18.66 0.08
N LYS A 196 -8.98 18.11 -0.03
CA LYS A 196 -10.04 18.31 0.97
C LYS A 196 -9.77 17.56 2.27
N ILE A 197 -9.14 16.39 2.20
CA ILE A 197 -8.70 15.65 3.38
C ILE A 197 -7.67 16.48 4.15
N CYS A 198 -6.70 17.10 3.46
CA CYS A 198 -5.74 18.00 4.09
C CYS A 198 -6.41 19.24 4.70
N ASP A 199 -7.43 19.82 4.04
CA ASP A 199 -8.19 20.95 4.61
C ASP A 199 -8.87 20.59 5.93
N LEU A 200 -9.48 19.40 6.00
CA LEU A 200 -10.07 18.88 7.22
C LEU A 200 -9.01 18.52 8.28
N ALA A 201 -7.87 17.96 7.86
CA ALA A 201 -6.77 17.66 8.77
C ALA A 201 -6.25 18.93 9.47
N ASP A 202 -6.06 20.02 8.73
CA ASP A 202 -5.64 21.31 9.27
C ASP A 202 -6.68 21.89 10.24
N GLN A 203 -7.98 21.82 9.89
CA GLN A 203 -9.07 22.31 10.75
C GLN A 203 -9.15 21.56 12.09
N TYR A 204 -8.92 20.25 12.06
CA TYR A 204 -9.10 19.39 13.23
C TYR A 204 -7.81 19.09 14.00
N GLY A 205 -6.64 19.43 13.44
CA GLY A 205 -5.32 19.11 14.00
C GLY A 205 -4.99 17.63 13.87
N ALA A 206 -5.30 17.03 12.72
CA ALA A 206 -5.01 15.64 12.41
C ALA A 206 -3.80 15.52 11.46
N MET A 207 -3.16 14.35 11.47
CA MET A 207 -2.15 13.96 10.49
C MET A 207 -2.82 13.28 9.28
N VAL A 208 -2.16 13.31 8.13
CA VAL A 208 -2.60 12.68 6.89
C VAL A 208 -1.61 11.60 6.45
N HIS A 209 -2.11 10.38 6.31
CA HIS A 209 -1.45 9.28 5.63
C HIS A 209 -2.20 8.93 4.35
N HIS A 210 -1.48 8.68 3.26
CA HIS A 210 -2.06 7.99 2.10
C HIS A 210 -1.15 6.89 1.54
N ASP A 211 -1.78 5.83 1.03
CA ASP A 211 -1.12 4.75 0.30
C ASP A 211 -1.19 5.02 -1.22
N ASP A 212 -0.04 5.22 -1.85
CA ASP A 212 0.11 5.65 -3.23
C ASP A 212 0.60 4.54 -4.17
N CYS A 213 0.43 3.26 -3.80
CA CYS A 213 0.81 2.08 -4.61
C CYS A 213 0.27 2.13 -6.06
N HIS A 214 -0.91 2.73 -6.25
CA HIS A 214 -1.60 2.84 -7.53
C HIS A 214 -1.47 4.25 -8.16
N ALA A 215 -0.42 5.01 -7.84
CA ALA A 215 -0.21 6.34 -8.41
C ALA A 215 1.26 6.74 -8.58
N SER A 216 2.12 6.41 -7.61
CA SER A 216 3.54 6.76 -7.66
C SER A 216 4.20 6.22 -8.93
N GLY A 217 4.88 7.11 -9.66
CA GLY A 217 5.51 6.87 -10.95
C GLY A 217 4.74 7.40 -12.15
N PHE A 218 3.41 7.55 -12.09
CA PHE A 218 2.60 7.90 -13.27
C PHE A 218 1.45 8.89 -13.04
N ILE A 219 1.06 9.17 -11.79
CA ILE A 219 0.09 10.21 -11.45
C ILE A 219 0.81 11.48 -10.99
N GLY A 220 0.30 12.64 -11.39
CA GLY A 220 0.93 13.94 -11.18
C GLY A 220 1.88 14.33 -12.32
N ALA A 221 2.20 15.63 -12.41
CA ALA A 221 2.96 16.18 -13.54
C ALA A 221 4.38 15.58 -13.68
N LYS A 222 4.98 15.14 -12.57
CA LYS A 222 6.29 14.47 -12.55
C LYS A 222 6.17 13.01 -12.11
N GLY A 223 4.96 12.46 -12.10
CA GLY A 223 4.67 11.11 -11.65
C GLY A 223 4.86 10.93 -10.14
N ARG A 224 4.87 11.99 -9.34
CA ARG A 224 5.21 11.85 -7.91
C ARG A 224 4.13 11.19 -7.08
N GLY A 225 2.89 11.15 -7.54
CA GLY A 225 1.77 10.59 -6.79
C GLY A 225 0.57 11.51 -6.67
N VAL A 226 -0.43 11.06 -5.90
CA VAL A 226 -1.68 11.80 -5.68
C VAL A 226 -1.45 13.12 -4.95
N HIS A 227 -0.49 13.21 -4.03
CA HIS A 227 -0.15 14.46 -3.35
C HIS A 227 0.40 15.55 -4.29
N GLU A 228 1.12 15.18 -5.35
CA GLU A 228 1.48 16.14 -6.42
C GLU A 228 0.25 16.51 -7.25
N TYR A 229 -0.56 15.52 -7.65
CA TYR A 229 -1.76 15.73 -8.47
C TYR A 229 -2.76 16.68 -7.79
N CYS A 230 -3.00 16.49 -6.49
CA CYS A 230 -3.86 17.32 -5.66
C CYS A 230 -3.18 18.60 -5.13
N LYS A 231 -1.89 18.84 -5.44
CA LYS A 231 -1.11 20.02 -5.04
C LYS A 231 -1.01 20.20 -3.51
N VAL A 232 -0.80 19.11 -2.79
CA VAL A 232 -0.69 19.05 -1.32
C VAL A 232 0.59 18.35 -0.85
N MET A 233 1.66 18.43 -1.65
CA MET A 233 2.94 17.77 -1.34
C MET A 233 3.54 18.19 0.02
N ASP A 234 3.22 19.38 0.50
CA ASP A 234 3.68 19.97 1.76
C ASP A 234 2.71 19.77 2.93
N ARG A 235 1.61 19.03 2.73
CA ARG A 235 0.51 18.85 3.71
C ARG A 235 0.24 17.39 4.08
N VAL A 236 1.00 16.45 3.52
CA VAL A 236 0.88 15.01 3.81
C VAL A 236 2.02 14.58 4.71
N ASP A 237 1.71 13.98 5.86
CA ASP A 237 2.71 13.57 6.85
C ASP A 237 3.38 12.24 6.47
N ILE A 238 2.62 11.29 5.92
CA ILE A 238 3.08 9.92 5.70
C ILE A 238 2.60 9.41 4.34
N ILE A 239 3.50 8.78 3.59
CA ILE A 239 3.21 8.13 2.31
C ILE A 239 3.72 6.69 2.38
N THR A 240 2.86 5.73 2.05
CA THR A 240 3.27 4.35 1.72
C THR A 240 3.07 4.11 0.22
N GLY A 241 3.81 3.17 -0.38
CA GLY A 241 3.79 2.90 -1.82
C GLY A 241 4.78 1.84 -2.26
#